data_AF-A0A7T2WNW7-F1
#
_entry.id   AF-A0A7T2WNW7-F1
#
_cell.length_a   1.000
_cell.length_b   1.000
_cell.length_c   1.000
_cell.angle_alpha   90.00
_cell.angle_beta   90.00
_cell.angle_gamma   90.00
#
_symmetry.space_group_name_H-M   'P 1'
#
loop_
_entity.id
_entity.type
_entity.pdbx_description
1 polymer ?
#
loop_
_entity_poly.entity_id
_entity_poly.type
_entity_poly.pdbx_seq_one_letter_code
_entity_poly.pdbx_strand_id
1 'polypeptide(L)'
;MIKRLGRKLTDGLAARLEFDYACNRGHSFGEYYLHGTVNEIISANIDPSKMRVHAGYAHRAIAREKPGRGRQPELDFYVKSRAGTLANVCAEVKWADSSHAKAGNVLRDLLRLALVKQSEPSTECLFILAGRMAKVESLLSTPPVAAASKDERRLLEYPRAERAPRKRAFPLVVDGESIESISKGTERFSGLPETIHTTLVTPTTIGTKRWQALVWRVTI
;
A
#
# COMPACT_ATOMS: atom_id res chain seq x y z
N MET A 1 11.90 -16.40 -3.36
CA MET A 1 10.44 -16.59 -3.47
C MET A 1 9.68 -15.28 -3.30
N ILE A 2 9.97 -14.45 -2.27
CA ILE A 2 9.32 -13.15 -2.02
C ILE A 2 9.52 -12.09 -3.13
N LYS A 3 10.66 -12.11 -3.86
CA LYS A 3 11.01 -11.08 -4.88
C LYS A 3 9.92 -10.80 -5.95
N ARG A 4 8.96 -11.70 -6.15
CA ARG A 4 7.85 -11.56 -7.11
C ARG A 4 6.47 -11.33 -6.46
N LEU A 5 6.40 -11.20 -5.14
CA LEU A 5 5.14 -11.11 -4.40
C LEU A 5 4.29 -9.92 -4.86
N GLY A 6 4.89 -8.75 -5.03
CA GLY A 6 4.16 -7.57 -5.55
C GLY A 6 3.48 -7.83 -6.91
N ARG A 7 4.12 -8.58 -7.82
CA ARG A 7 3.51 -8.92 -9.12
C ARG A 7 2.38 -9.93 -8.96
N LYS A 8 2.57 -10.94 -8.10
CA LYS A 8 1.53 -11.92 -7.79
C LYS A 8 0.30 -11.28 -7.15
N LEU A 9 0.51 -10.28 -6.30
CA LEU A 9 -0.56 -9.47 -5.72
C LEU A 9 -1.27 -8.64 -6.80
N THR A 10 -0.54 -7.87 -7.60
CA THR A 10 -1.15 -7.08 -8.70
C THR A 10 -1.98 -7.94 -9.65
N ASP A 11 -1.38 -8.98 -10.22
CA ASP A 11 -2.02 -9.79 -11.25
C ASP A 11 -3.11 -10.71 -10.66
N GLY A 12 -2.82 -11.32 -9.50
CA GLY A 12 -3.74 -12.24 -8.82
C GLY A 12 -5.00 -11.55 -8.31
N LEU A 13 -4.88 -10.36 -7.72
CA LEU A 13 -6.04 -9.58 -7.27
C LEU A 13 -6.91 -9.15 -8.45
N ALA A 14 -6.29 -8.62 -9.52
CA ALA A 14 -7.03 -8.21 -10.70
C ALA A 14 -7.77 -9.41 -11.34
N ALA A 15 -7.12 -10.56 -11.45
CA ALA A 15 -7.75 -11.77 -11.97
C ALA A 15 -8.88 -12.27 -11.06
N ARG A 16 -8.69 -12.25 -9.74
CA ARG A 16 -9.69 -12.71 -8.78
C ARG A 16 -10.94 -11.83 -8.79
N LEU A 17 -10.78 -10.52 -8.84
CA LEU A 17 -11.90 -9.58 -8.95
C LEU A 17 -12.71 -9.79 -10.23
N GLU A 18 -12.06 -10.00 -11.38
CA GLU A 18 -12.76 -10.30 -12.63
C GLU A 18 -13.49 -11.65 -12.56
N PHE A 19 -12.84 -12.69 -12.03
CA PHE A 19 -13.44 -14.01 -11.87
C PHE A 19 -14.68 -13.98 -10.97
N ASP A 20 -14.55 -13.44 -9.75
CA ASP A 20 -15.67 -13.40 -8.80
C ASP A 20 -16.79 -12.49 -9.31
N TYR A 21 -16.47 -11.43 -10.06
CA TYR A 21 -17.47 -10.61 -10.72
C TYR A 21 -18.26 -11.41 -11.77
N ALA A 22 -17.58 -12.19 -12.63
CA ALA A 22 -18.22 -13.07 -13.60
C ALA A 22 -19.08 -14.16 -12.94
N CYS A 23 -18.76 -14.55 -11.70
CA CYS A 23 -19.59 -15.42 -10.87
C CYS A 23 -20.71 -14.69 -10.10
N ASN A 24 -21.04 -13.45 -10.45
CA ASN A 24 -22.06 -12.60 -9.81
C ASN A 24 -21.79 -12.29 -8.31
N ARG A 25 -20.53 -12.33 -7.88
CA ARG A 25 -20.11 -12.03 -6.48
C ARG A 25 -19.57 -10.61 -6.28
N GLY A 26 -19.75 -9.73 -7.27
CA GLY A 26 -19.26 -8.35 -7.19
C GLY A 26 -19.83 -7.52 -6.03
N HIS A 27 -21.00 -7.90 -5.50
CA HIS A 27 -21.62 -7.26 -4.35
C HIS A 27 -20.84 -7.50 -3.04
N SER A 28 -19.97 -8.51 -2.99
CA SER A 28 -19.13 -8.81 -1.83
C SER A 28 -17.81 -8.04 -1.82
N PHE A 29 -17.50 -7.27 -2.87
CA PHE A 29 -16.23 -6.57 -2.98
C PHE A 29 -16.14 -5.41 -1.98
N GLY A 30 -14.99 -5.34 -1.31
CA GLY A 30 -14.74 -4.42 -0.21
C GLY A 30 -13.35 -4.64 0.37
N GLU A 31 -12.99 -3.83 1.36
CA GLU A 31 -11.69 -3.91 2.03
C GLU A 31 -11.49 -5.29 2.71
N TYR A 32 -12.52 -5.79 3.41
CA TYR A 32 -12.48 -7.13 4.02
C TYR A 32 -12.26 -8.26 3.01
N TYR A 33 -12.98 -8.22 1.88
CA TYR A 33 -12.79 -9.18 0.78
C TYR A 33 -11.36 -9.11 0.22
N LEU A 34 -10.84 -7.90 0.07
CA LEU A 34 -9.48 -7.68 -0.42
C LEU A 34 -8.44 -8.23 0.55
N HIS A 35 -8.62 -8.05 1.86
CA HIS A 35 -7.74 -8.61 2.89
C HIS A 35 -7.72 -10.14 2.82
N GLY A 36 -8.89 -10.79 2.69
CA GLY A 36 -8.97 -12.24 2.51
C GLY A 36 -8.15 -12.71 1.31
N THR A 37 -8.34 -12.07 0.15
CA THR A 37 -7.64 -12.43 -1.08
C THR A 37 -6.13 -12.15 -1.01
N VAL A 38 -5.72 -11.02 -0.42
CA VAL A 38 -4.30 -10.71 -0.18
C VAL A 38 -3.67 -11.76 0.73
N ASN A 39 -4.35 -12.16 1.81
CA ASN A 39 -3.86 -13.20 2.71
C ASN A 39 -3.68 -14.55 2.00
N GLU A 40 -4.63 -14.95 1.15
CA GLU A 40 -4.51 -16.16 0.32
C GLU A 40 -3.27 -16.10 -0.59
N ILE A 41 -3.09 -15.00 -1.32
CA ILE A 41 -1.96 -14.82 -2.23
C ILE A 41 -0.64 -14.83 -1.44
N ILE A 42 -0.54 -14.13 -0.31
CA ILE A 42 0.68 -14.11 0.51
C ILE A 42 0.97 -15.53 1.02
N SER A 43 -0.01 -16.19 1.63
CA SER A 43 0.15 -17.51 2.25
C SER A 43 0.55 -18.57 1.23
N ALA A 44 0.01 -18.52 0.01
CA ALA A 44 0.38 -19.43 -1.08
C ALA A 44 1.81 -19.22 -1.62
N ASN A 45 2.49 -18.14 -1.22
CA ASN A 45 3.78 -17.73 -1.79
C ASN A 45 4.90 -17.62 -0.77
N ILE A 46 4.68 -18.12 0.44
CA ILE A 46 5.67 -18.23 1.49
C ILE A 46 5.85 -19.69 1.92
N ASP A 47 6.99 -19.97 2.55
CA ASP A 47 7.21 -21.24 3.23
C ASP A 47 6.77 -21.09 4.70
N PRO A 48 5.66 -21.71 5.13
CA PRO A 48 5.12 -21.53 6.48
C PRO A 48 6.04 -22.09 7.59
N SER A 49 6.99 -22.97 7.23
CA SER A 49 8.03 -23.45 8.15
C SER A 49 9.07 -22.36 8.46
N LYS A 50 9.24 -21.38 7.57
CA LYS A 50 10.24 -20.31 7.66
C LYS A 50 9.64 -18.95 7.95
N MET A 51 8.38 -18.72 7.60
CA MET A 51 7.71 -17.44 7.72
C MET A 51 6.32 -17.57 8.33
N ARG A 52 5.83 -16.49 8.94
CA ARG A 52 4.47 -16.41 9.49
C ARG A 52 3.80 -15.13 9.06
N VAL A 53 2.56 -15.23 8.59
CA VAL A 53 1.70 -14.08 8.29
C VAL A 53 1.00 -13.64 9.57
N HIS A 54 1.01 -12.35 9.83
CA HIS A 54 0.23 -11.68 10.88
C HIS A 54 -0.69 -10.67 10.20
N ALA A 55 -2.00 -10.80 10.39
CA ALA A 55 -2.97 -9.78 10.01
C ALA A 55 -3.19 -8.83 11.20
N GLY A 56 -3.31 -7.52 10.95
CA GLY A 56 -3.47 -6.52 12.02
C GLY A 56 -2.26 -6.49 12.96
N TYR A 57 -1.08 -6.16 12.43
CA TYR A 57 0.18 -6.24 13.18
C TYR A 57 0.58 -4.88 13.76
N ALA A 58 0.60 -4.78 15.09
CA ALA A 58 1.04 -3.59 15.82
C ALA A 58 2.58 -3.46 15.81
N HIS A 59 3.13 -2.84 14.76
CA HIS A 59 4.56 -2.64 14.63
C HIS A 59 5.07 -1.48 15.50
N ARG A 60 6.19 -1.66 16.21
CA ARG A 60 6.75 -0.64 17.11
C ARG A 60 7.00 0.72 16.45
N ALA A 61 7.41 0.72 15.19
CA ALA A 61 7.75 1.95 14.45
C ALA A 61 6.53 2.82 14.09
N ILE A 62 5.31 2.27 14.18
CA ILE A 62 4.07 3.01 13.94
C ILE A 62 3.26 3.20 15.23
N ALA A 63 3.79 2.72 16.37
CA ALA A 63 3.14 2.88 17.65
C ALA A 63 3.10 4.36 18.06
N ARG A 64 2.06 4.75 18.78
CA ARG A 64 1.93 6.13 19.28
C ARG A 64 2.91 6.35 20.42
N GLU A 65 3.65 7.47 20.42
CA GLU A 65 4.57 7.85 21.50
C GLU A 65 3.89 7.87 22.88
N LYS A 66 2.65 8.39 22.92
CA LYS A 66 1.80 8.41 24.12
C LYS A 66 0.56 7.57 23.85
N PRO A 67 0.54 6.29 24.28
CA PRO A 67 -0.63 5.43 24.09
C PRO A 67 -1.81 5.97 24.92
N GLY A 68 -2.72 6.70 24.26
CA GLY A 68 -4.00 7.09 24.85
C GLY A 68 -5.00 5.93 24.90
N ARG A 69 -6.24 6.21 25.31
CA ARG A 69 -7.35 5.24 25.15
C ARG A 69 -7.59 4.97 23.66
N GLY A 70 -7.55 3.70 23.26
CA GLY A 70 -7.86 3.25 21.91
C GLY A 70 -6.91 2.17 21.40
N ARG A 71 -7.23 1.62 20.22
CA ARG A 71 -6.38 0.63 19.55
C ARG A 71 -5.11 1.31 19.04
N GLN A 72 -3.97 0.63 19.18
CA GLN A 72 -2.73 1.06 18.55
C GLN A 72 -2.86 1.00 17.02
N PRO A 73 -2.10 1.82 16.28
CA PRO A 73 -1.97 1.66 14.85
C PRO A 73 -1.42 0.28 14.51
N GLU A 74 -1.96 -0.31 13.46
CA GLU A 74 -1.59 -1.63 12.97
C GLU A 74 -1.40 -1.58 11.47
N LEU A 75 -0.51 -2.44 10.97
CA LEU A 75 -0.39 -2.76 9.56
C LEU A 75 -1.43 -3.82 9.21
N ASP A 76 -2.02 -3.74 8.02
CA ASP A 76 -2.94 -4.79 7.56
C ASP A 76 -2.26 -6.16 7.53
N PHE A 77 -1.01 -6.22 7.06
CA PHE A 77 -0.22 -7.44 7.01
C PHE A 77 1.25 -7.24 7.41
N TYR A 78 1.78 -8.20 8.17
CA TYR A 78 3.21 -8.36 8.43
C TYR A 78 3.62 -9.83 8.33
N VAL A 79 4.51 -10.14 7.41
CA VAL A 79 5.09 -11.46 7.17
C VAL A 79 6.46 -11.51 7.82
N LYS A 80 6.57 -12.24 8.93
CA LYS A 80 7.78 -12.30 9.75
C LYS A 80 8.58 -13.56 9.46
N SER A 81 9.88 -13.40 9.26
CA SER A 81 10.85 -14.49 9.25
C SER A 81 11.00 -15.10 10.63
N ARG A 82 10.82 -16.43 10.76
CA ARG A 82 10.92 -17.15 12.04
C ARG A 82 12.36 -17.18 12.56
N ALA A 83 13.33 -17.37 11.67
CA ALA A 83 14.75 -17.49 12.00
C ALA A 83 15.53 -16.19 11.77
N GLY A 84 14.88 -15.11 11.32
CA GLY A 84 15.56 -13.85 10.94
C GLY A 84 16.41 -13.92 9.67
N THR A 85 16.45 -15.07 8.98
CA THR A 85 17.29 -15.30 7.80
C THR A 85 16.70 -14.76 6.50
N LEU A 86 15.37 -14.63 6.43
CA LEU A 86 14.65 -14.04 5.31
C LEU A 86 14.22 -12.60 5.61
N ALA A 87 14.14 -11.77 4.56
CA ALA A 87 13.55 -10.45 4.65
C ALA A 87 12.06 -10.54 5.05
N ASN A 88 11.64 -9.69 5.99
CA ASN A 88 10.23 -9.53 6.33
C ASN A 88 9.49 -8.80 5.19
N VAL A 89 8.17 -8.91 5.18
CA VAL A 89 7.31 -8.14 4.28
C VAL A 89 6.23 -7.47 5.12
N CYS A 90 5.90 -6.22 4.85
CA CYS A 90 4.67 -5.62 5.36
C CYS A 90 3.83 -5.07 4.21
N ALA A 91 2.52 -5.01 4.43
CA ALA A 91 1.61 -4.43 3.46
C ALA A 91 0.46 -3.67 4.13
N GLU A 92 0.05 -2.60 3.47
CA GLU A 92 -1.21 -1.88 3.71
C GLU A 92 -2.09 -2.03 2.46
N VAL A 93 -3.39 -2.19 2.68
CA VAL A 93 -4.37 -2.57 1.66
C VAL A 93 -5.52 -1.57 1.65
N LYS A 94 -5.91 -1.13 0.45
CA LYS A 94 -6.97 -0.15 0.30
C LYS A 94 -7.95 -0.51 -0.81
N TRP A 95 -9.23 -0.42 -0.49
CA TRP A 95 -10.32 -0.55 -1.46
C TRP A 95 -10.80 0.83 -1.92
N ALA A 96 -10.54 1.20 -3.17
CA ALA A 96 -10.77 2.56 -3.70
C ALA A 96 -12.24 3.00 -3.68
N ASP A 97 -13.17 2.04 -3.69
CA ASP A 97 -14.60 2.31 -3.65
C ASP A 97 -15.15 2.57 -2.24
N SER A 98 -14.32 2.36 -1.21
CA SER A 98 -14.68 2.66 0.18
C SER A 98 -14.86 4.16 0.40
N SER A 99 -15.85 4.56 1.20
CA SER A 99 -16.00 5.94 1.67
C SER A 99 -14.81 6.44 2.51
N HIS A 100 -14.01 5.50 3.04
CA HIS A 100 -12.79 5.76 3.79
C HIS A 100 -11.52 5.79 2.91
N ALA A 101 -11.60 5.45 1.63
CA ALA A 101 -10.47 5.53 0.70
C ALA A 101 -10.25 6.98 0.21
N LYS A 102 -9.83 7.84 1.14
CA LYS A 102 -9.49 9.24 0.89
C LYS A 102 -7.98 9.40 0.71
N ALA A 103 -7.57 10.40 -0.07
CA ALA A 103 -6.16 10.68 -0.33
C ALA A 103 -5.31 10.85 0.95
N GLY A 104 -5.84 11.53 1.98
CA GLY A 104 -5.17 11.65 3.28
C GLY A 104 -5.00 10.32 4.02
N ASN A 105 -5.90 9.35 3.82
CA ASN A 105 -5.74 8.00 4.40
C ASN A 105 -4.71 7.19 3.63
N VAL A 106 -4.67 7.30 2.29
CA VAL A 106 -3.60 6.70 1.48
C VAL A 106 -2.23 7.22 1.89
N LEU A 107 -2.09 8.53 2.08
CA LEU A 107 -0.85 9.12 2.58
C LEU A 107 -0.46 8.52 3.94
N ARG A 108 -1.41 8.40 4.86
CA ARG A 108 -1.19 7.82 6.20
C ARG A 108 -0.70 6.37 6.11
N ASP A 109 -1.29 5.57 5.24
CA ASP A 109 -0.88 4.18 5.00
C ASP A 109 0.56 4.12 4.43
N LEU A 110 0.92 5.03 3.52
CA LEU A 110 2.28 5.16 2.99
C LEU A 110 3.30 5.62 4.04
N LEU A 111 2.94 6.54 4.92
CA LEU A 111 3.79 7.01 6.03
C LEU A 111 4.09 5.86 7.00
N ARG A 112 3.08 5.05 7.36
CA ARG A 112 3.27 3.86 8.20
C ARG A 112 4.27 2.89 7.59
N LEU A 113 4.13 2.60 6.29
CA LEU A 113 5.08 1.75 5.56
C LEU A 113 6.49 2.35 5.53
N ALA A 114 6.63 3.67 5.35
CA ALA A 114 7.92 4.34 5.35
C ALA A 114 8.62 4.29 6.72
N LEU A 115 7.88 4.45 7.81
CA LEU A 115 8.41 4.31 9.18
C LEU A 115 8.89 2.88 9.46
N VAL A 116 8.14 1.87 9.03
CA VAL A 116 8.59 0.48 9.10
C VAL A 116 9.89 0.32 8.32
N LYS A 117 9.95 0.82 7.09
CA LYS A 117 11.14 0.74 6.24
C LYS A 117 12.37 1.42 6.86
N GLN A 118 12.19 2.58 7.49
CA GLN A 118 13.23 3.31 8.18
C GLN A 118 13.75 2.53 9.39
N SER A 119 12.85 1.92 10.17
CA SER A 119 13.21 1.13 11.35
C SER A 119 13.77 -0.26 11.03
N GLU A 120 13.37 -0.85 9.90
CA GLU A 120 13.77 -2.18 9.44
C GLU A 120 14.14 -2.13 7.93
N PRO A 121 15.37 -1.69 7.59
CA PRO A 121 15.76 -1.46 6.18
C PRO A 121 15.68 -2.69 5.28
N SER A 122 15.73 -3.90 5.83
CA SER A 122 15.60 -5.14 5.06
C SER A 122 14.15 -5.51 4.72
N THR A 123 13.15 -4.90 5.38
CA THR A 123 11.73 -5.22 5.18
C THR A 123 11.23 -4.70 3.82
N GLU A 124 10.53 -5.55 3.06
CA GLU A 124 9.83 -5.14 1.84
C GLU A 124 8.47 -4.55 2.23
N CYS A 125 8.23 -3.28 1.88
CA CYS A 125 7.02 -2.55 2.26
C CYS A 125 6.14 -2.34 1.02
N LEU A 126 4.90 -2.83 1.05
CA LEU A 126 3.99 -2.84 -0.09
C LEU A 126 2.71 -2.05 0.20
N PHE A 127 2.38 -1.09 -0.64
CA PHE A 127 1.05 -0.47 -0.65
C PHE A 127 0.20 -1.09 -1.75
N ILE A 128 -0.99 -1.59 -1.42
CA ILE A 128 -1.89 -2.29 -2.34
C ILE A 128 -3.18 -1.48 -2.47
N LEU A 129 -3.52 -1.06 -3.69
CA LEU A 129 -4.77 -0.38 -4.00
C LEU A 129 -5.55 -1.22 -5.02
N ALA A 130 -6.81 -1.55 -4.71
CA ALA A 130 -7.70 -2.16 -5.67
C ALA A 130 -9.09 -1.51 -5.65
N GLY A 131 -9.84 -1.63 -6.74
CA GLY A 131 -11.15 -1.00 -6.88
C GLY A 131 -11.70 -1.06 -8.29
N ARG A 132 -12.88 -0.47 -8.51
CA ARG A 132 -13.33 -0.08 -9.85
C ARG A 132 -12.30 0.87 -10.44
N MET A 133 -11.98 0.68 -11.71
CA MET A 133 -10.97 1.49 -12.41
C MET A 133 -11.21 3.00 -12.22
N ALA A 134 -12.45 3.47 -12.42
CA ALA A 134 -12.79 4.88 -12.25
C ALA A 134 -12.56 5.42 -10.83
N LYS A 135 -12.74 4.60 -9.78
CA LYS A 135 -12.49 5.01 -8.39
C LYS A 135 -11.00 5.04 -8.07
N VAL A 136 -10.24 4.07 -8.57
CA VAL A 136 -8.78 4.06 -8.47
C VAL A 136 -8.19 5.29 -9.17
N GLU A 137 -8.65 5.61 -10.39
CA GLU A 137 -8.21 6.80 -11.14
C GLU A 137 -8.57 8.10 -10.42
N SER A 138 -9.79 8.21 -9.90
CA SER A 138 -10.23 9.37 -9.12
C SER A 138 -9.35 9.59 -7.88
N LEU A 139 -9.06 8.53 -7.13
CA LEU A 139 -8.22 8.61 -5.93
C LEU A 139 -6.77 9.01 -6.27
N LEU A 140 -6.19 8.42 -7.32
CA LEU A 140 -4.82 8.73 -7.78
C LEU A 140 -4.70 10.10 -8.48
N SER A 141 -5.84 10.76 -8.71
CA SER A 141 -5.93 12.13 -9.24
C SER A 141 -6.23 13.17 -8.15
N THR A 142 -6.32 12.76 -6.88
CA THR A 142 -6.61 13.64 -5.74
C THR A 142 -5.33 13.95 -4.94
N PRO A 143 -4.99 15.22 -4.67
CA PRO A 143 -3.86 15.56 -3.78
C PRO A 143 -4.04 14.99 -2.35
N PRO A 144 -2.96 14.63 -1.64
CA PRO A 144 -1.56 14.69 -2.05
C PRO A 144 -1.08 13.44 -2.82
N VAL A 145 -2.01 12.52 -3.17
CA VAL A 145 -1.65 11.31 -3.93
C VAL A 145 -1.30 11.66 -5.37
N ALA A 146 -2.02 12.62 -5.94
CA ALA A 146 -1.69 13.27 -7.20
C ALA A 146 -0.68 14.43 -7.02
N ALA A 147 -0.13 14.90 -8.13
CA ALA A 147 0.66 16.13 -8.19
C ALA A 147 -0.29 17.32 -8.09
N ALA A 148 0.07 18.37 -7.34
CA ALA A 148 -0.77 19.56 -7.24
C ALA A 148 -0.70 20.41 -8.52
N SER A 149 0.34 20.24 -9.34
CA SER A 149 0.51 20.91 -10.63
C SER A 149 1.02 19.97 -11.74
N LYS A 150 1.05 20.43 -13.00
CA LYS A 150 1.65 19.68 -14.13
C LYS A 150 3.14 19.41 -13.95
N ASP A 151 3.82 20.26 -13.19
CA ASP A 151 5.27 20.23 -12.99
C ASP A 151 5.68 19.47 -11.72
N GLU A 152 4.74 19.23 -10.80
CA GLU A 152 4.97 18.45 -9.60
C GLU A 152 4.93 16.93 -9.83
N ARG A 153 5.66 16.20 -8.98
CA ARG A 153 5.73 14.74 -9.02
C ARG A 153 4.61 14.15 -8.14
N ARG A 154 3.79 13.28 -8.70
CA ARG A 154 2.75 12.53 -7.95
C ARG A 154 3.41 11.59 -6.92
N LEU A 155 2.81 11.43 -5.76
CA LEU A 155 3.25 10.46 -4.74
C LEU A 155 3.15 9.02 -5.24
N LEU A 156 2.06 8.69 -5.94
CA LEU A 156 1.86 7.38 -6.56
C LEU A 156 1.80 7.51 -8.09
N GLU A 157 2.61 6.70 -8.77
CA GLU A 157 2.54 6.60 -10.22
C GLU A 157 1.33 5.77 -10.65
N TYR A 158 0.57 6.28 -11.63
CA TYR A 158 -0.43 5.49 -12.37
C TYR A 158 0.26 4.73 -13.51
N PRO A 159 -0.04 3.43 -13.72
CA PRO A 159 0.48 2.70 -14.87
C PRO A 159 0.09 3.41 -16.17
N ARG A 160 1.06 3.70 -17.03
CA ARG A 160 0.81 4.12 -18.41
C ARG A 160 1.23 2.98 -19.32
N ALA A 161 0.38 2.64 -20.28
CA ALA A 161 0.55 1.47 -21.16
C ALA A 161 1.94 1.41 -21.86
N GLU A 162 2.61 2.54 -22.03
CA GLU A 162 3.80 2.66 -22.88
C GLU A 162 5.11 2.92 -22.13
N ARG A 163 5.12 2.92 -20.79
CA ARG A 163 6.34 3.32 -20.03
C ARG A 163 6.66 2.36 -18.90
N ALA A 164 7.95 2.00 -18.82
CA ALA A 164 8.50 1.31 -17.66
C ALA A 164 8.18 2.11 -16.37
N PRO A 165 7.85 1.43 -15.26
CA PRO A 165 7.54 2.09 -14.00
C PRO A 165 8.76 2.90 -13.54
N ARG A 166 8.51 4.12 -13.09
CA ARG A 166 9.54 5.03 -12.61
C ARG A 166 9.55 5.00 -11.09
N LYS A 167 10.75 4.94 -10.50
CA LYS A 167 10.91 5.27 -9.09
C LYS A 167 10.48 6.74 -8.89
N ARG A 168 9.53 6.98 -8.00
CA ARG A 168 9.07 8.31 -7.61
C ARG A 168 9.72 8.69 -6.29
N ALA A 169 9.95 9.98 -6.12
CA ALA A 169 10.46 10.59 -4.89
C ALA A 169 9.48 11.68 -4.51
N PHE A 170 9.06 11.67 -3.26
CA PHE A 170 8.08 12.61 -2.73
C PHE A 170 8.60 13.16 -1.41
N PRO A 171 8.94 14.46 -1.35
CA PRO A 171 9.39 15.08 -0.11
C PRO A 171 8.22 15.17 0.88
N LEU A 172 8.46 14.85 2.14
CA LEU A 172 7.48 14.97 3.22
C LEU A 172 7.52 16.31 3.95
N VAL A 173 8.53 17.12 3.64
CA VAL A 173 8.68 18.50 4.07
C VAL A 173 8.74 19.36 2.81
N VAL A 174 7.81 20.30 2.68
CA VAL A 174 7.78 21.29 1.61
C VAL A 174 7.94 22.66 2.25
N ASP A 175 8.98 23.39 1.88
CA ASP A 175 9.28 24.74 2.39
C ASP A 175 9.30 24.84 3.93
N GLY A 176 9.75 23.77 4.60
CA GLY A 176 9.83 23.69 6.07
C GLY A 176 8.53 23.26 6.77
N GLU A 177 7.44 23.07 6.03
CA GLU A 177 6.17 22.56 6.56
C GLU A 177 6.05 21.04 6.31
N SER A 178 5.72 20.29 7.37
CA SER A 178 5.42 18.86 7.29
C SER A 178 4.08 18.65 6.61
N ILE A 179 4.00 17.73 5.63
CA ILE A 179 2.75 17.36 4.96
C ILE A 179 1.70 16.79 5.95
N GLU A 180 2.11 16.39 7.17
CA GLU A 180 1.15 16.07 8.24
C GLU A 180 0.16 17.22 8.52
N SER A 181 0.59 18.48 8.39
CA SER A 181 -0.26 19.66 8.60
C SER A 181 -1.38 19.80 7.55
N ILE A 182 -1.15 19.24 6.35
CA ILE A 182 -2.06 19.31 5.20
C ILE A 182 -3.24 18.34 5.38
N SER A 183 -3.08 17.28 6.17
CA SER A 183 -4.14 16.33 6.48
C SER A 183 -4.65 16.51 7.91
N LYS A 184 -5.75 17.26 8.06
CA LYS A 184 -6.43 17.44 9.36
C LYS A 184 -6.59 16.09 10.08
N GLY A 185 -5.98 15.95 11.26
CA GLY A 185 -6.11 14.76 12.11
C GLY A 185 -5.07 13.65 11.88
N THR A 186 -3.84 14.00 11.53
CA THR A 186 -2.71 13.08 11.49
C THR A 186 -2.31 12.65 12.90
N GLU A 187 -2.17 11.33 13.06
CA GLU A 187 -1.38 10.78 14.17
C GLU A 187 0.02 11.37 14.01
N ARG A 188 0.56 12.00 15.07
CA ARG A 188 1.93 12.49 15.01
C ARG A 188 2.84 11.28 14.98
N PHE A 189 3.47 11.03 13.84
CA PHE A 189 4.52 10.03 13.76
C PHE A 189 5.84 10.70 14.13
N SER A 190 6.56 10.10 15.06
CA SER A 190 7.88 10.58 15.47
C SER A 190 8.93 10.14 14.46
N GLY A 191 9.74 11.09 13.96
CA GLY A 191 10.90 10.76 13.14
C GLY A 191 10.58 10.32 11.71
N LEU A 192 9.60 10.95 11.07
CA LEU A 192 9.31 10.73 9.64
C LEU A 192 10.57 10.93 8.77
N PRO A 193 10.73 10.14 7.69
CA PRO A 193 11.80 10.38 6.73
C PRO A 193 11.58 11.68 5.97
N GLU A 194 12.65 12.30 5.48
CA GLU A 194 12.55 13.53 4.68
C GLU A 194 11.85 13.29 3.33
N THR A 195 12.01 12.09 2.77
CA THR A 195 11.48 11.71 1.46
C THR A 195 10.95 10.28 1.51
N ILE A 196 9.83 10.04 0.83
CA ILE A 196 9.35 8.70 0.50
C ILE A 196 9.59 8.43 -0.98
N HIS A 197 10.06 7.23 -1.27
CA HIS A 197 10.12 6.71 -2.61
C HIS A 197 9.06 5.64 -2.85
N THR A 198 8.37 5.71 -3.98
CA THR A 198 7.42 4.69 -4.40
C THR A 198 7.82 4.15 -5.76
N THR A 199 7.71 2.84 -5.95
CA THR A 199 7.94 2.20 -7.25
C THR A 199 6.75 1.30 -7.58
N LEU A 200 6.02 1.64 -8.63
CA LEU A 200 4.90 0.81 -9.09
C LEU A 200 5.43 -0.54 -9.59
N VAL A 201 4.82 -1.62 -9.13
CA VAL A 201 5.02 -2.95 -9.68
C VAL A 201 4.18 -3.06 -10.95
N THR A 202 4.83 -3.13 -12.11
CA THR A 202 4.13 -3.19 -13.41
C THR A 202 3.16 -4.37 -13.46
N PRO A 203 1.86 -4.13 -13.65
CA PRO A 203 0.91 -5.20 -13.95
C PRO A 203 1.30 -5.90 -15.25
N THR A 204 0.97 -7.18 -15.38
CA THR A 204 1.14 -7.88 -16.66
C THR A 204 0.10 -7.43 -17.69
N THR A 205 -1.07 -6.98 -17.24
CA THR A 205 -2.13 -6.42 -18.10
C THR A 205 -2.60 -5.07 -17.57
N ILE A 206 -2.62 -4.05 -18.43
CA ILE A 206 -3.14 -2.69 -18.13
C ILE A 206 -4.27 -2.39 -19.13
N GLY A 207 -5.37 -1.79 -18.66
CA GLY A 207 -6.24 -0.97 -19.53
C GLY A 207 -7.40 -1.63 -20.27
N THR A 208 -7.92 -2.78 -19.84
CA THR A 208 -9.12 -3.39 -20.48
C THR A 208 -10.16 -3.92 -19.50
N LYS A 209 -9.97 -3.69 -18.19
CA LYS A 209 -10.68 -4.40 -17.13
C LYS A 209 -11.55 -3.46 -16.30
N ARG A 210 -12.64 -3.99 -15.77
CA ARG A 210 -13.58 -3.25 -14.91
C ARG A 210 -12.93 -2.92 -13.57
N TRP A 211 -12.03 -3.79 -13.14
CA TRP A 211 -11.31 -3.72 -11.88
C TRP A 211 -9.84 -3.43 -12.13
N GLN A 212 -9.25 -2.68 -11.21
CA GLN A 212 -7.83 -2.39 -11.19
C GLN A 212 -7.27 -2.82 -9.83
N ALA A 213 -6.12 -3.48 -9.84
CA ALA A 213 -5.28 -3.69 -8.68
C ALA A 213 -3.88 -3.16 -8.98
N LEU A 214 -3.27 -2.45 -8.05
CA LEU A 214 -1.96 -1.83 -8.17
C LEU A 214 -1.19 -2.06 -6.88
N VAL A 215 0.11 -2.29 -7.02
CA VAL A 215 1.02 -2.48 -5.89
C VAL A 215 2.21 -1.57 -6.06
N TRP A 216 2.55 -0.80 -5.04
CA TRP A 216 3.77 0.00 -5.00
C TRP A 216 4.70 -0.55 -3.92
N ARG A 217 5.98 -0.59 -4.23
CA ARG A 217 7.04 -0.74 -3.24
C ARG A 217 7.33 0.62 -2.62
N VAL A 218 7.32 0.69 -1.30
CA VAL A 218 7.68 1.88 -0.55
C VAL A 218 9.12 1.73 -0.06
N THR A 219 9.96 2.71 -0.36
CA THR A 219 11.29 2.86 0.23
C THR A 219 11.45 4.26 0.81
N ILE A 220 12.47 4.44 1.64
CA ILE A 220 13.04 5.76 1.95
C ILE A 220 14.29 5.99 1.11
#